data_AF-A0A0J8GM74-F1
#
_entry.id   AF-A0A0J8GM74-F1
#
_cell.length_a   1.000
_cell.length_b   1.000
_cell.length_c   1.000
_cell.angle_alpha   90.00
_cell.angle_beta   90.00
_cell.angle_gamma   90.00
#
_symmetry.space_group_name_H-M   'P 1'
#
loop_
_entity.id
_entity.type
_entity.pdbx_description
1 polymer ?
#
loop_
_entity_poly.entity_id
_entity_poly.type
_entity_poly.pdbx_seq_one_letter_code
_entity_poly.pdbx_strand_id
1 'polypeptide(L)'
;MDQTTFDSMFKLFTKIAEHWQLELPKSGQESQLLVFMQNRMKLNLSYYAEYKNAVCVIKEMTQQLGEEQAYIKLLTDPAAAITPPTTRLARARQKVSNEFITLALSIGGFKTFGAKNALGFIGGANIKDQTPYRDYQGVDNAK
;
A
#
# COMPACT_ATOMS: atom_id res chain seq x y z
N MET A 1 -18.30 -6.54 -1.20
CA MET A 1 -17.59 -6.24 0.06
C MET A 1 -18.49 -5.35 0.89
N ASP A 2 -18.60 -5.61 2.19
CA ASP A 2 -19.41 -4.80 3.11
C ASP A 2 -18.70 -3.51 3.51
N GLN A 3 -19.48 -2.48 3.86
CA GLN A 3 -18.99 -1.14 4.19
C GLN A 3 -18.03 -1.15 5.39
N THR A 4 -18.37 -1.87 6.45
CA THR A 4 -17.54 -1.96 7.66
C THR A 4 -16.14 -2.50 7.38
N THR A 5 -16.04 -3.51 6.51
CA THR A 5 -14.74 -4.05 6.08
C THR A 5 -13.96 -3.02 5.30
N PHE A 6 -14.61 -2.32 4.36
CA PHE A 6 -13.94 -1.29 3.57
C PHE A 6 -13.44 -0.14 4.47
N ASP A 7 -14.26 0.38 5.38
CA ASP A 7 -13.89 1.47 6.28
C ASP A 7 -12.67 1.11 7.14
N SER A 8 -12.64 -0.13 7.64
CA SER A 8 -11.52 -0.64 8.44
C SER A 8 -10.23 -0.76 7.61
N MET A 9 -10.36 -1.19 6.35
CA MET A 9 -9.22 -1.30 5.42
C MET A 9 -8.73 0.07 4.97
N PHE A 10 -9.64 1.03 4.77
CA PHE A 10 -9.29 2.41 4.51
C PHE A 10 -8.58 3.05 5.70
N LYS A 11 -9.07 2.82 6.93
CA LYS A 11 -8.37 3.26 8.14
C LYS A 11 -6.97 2.64 8.28
N LEU A 12 -6.80 1.37 7.95
CA LEU A 12 -5.46 0.76 7.89
C LEU A 12 -4.58 1.46 6.85
N PHE A 13 -5.13 1.75 5.67
CA PHE A 13 -4.42 2.45 4.61
C PHE A 13 -3.99 3.87 5.01
N THR A 14 -4.84 4.63 5.70
CA THR A 14 -4.45 5.95 6.24
C THR A 14 -3.40 5.83 7.33
N LYS A 15 -3.51 4.84 8.22
CA LYS A 15 -2.51 4.58 9.28
C LYS A 15 -1.14 4.21 8.71
N ILE A 16 -1.10 3.50 7.57
CA ILE A 16 0.14 3.27 6.81
C ILE A 16 0.71 4.61 6.35
N ALA A 17 -0.10 5.47 5.71
CA ALA A 17 0.37 6.77 5.24
C ALA A 17 0.89 7.65 6.39
N GLU A 18 0.18 7.69 7.52
CA GLU A 18 0.59 8.40 8.73
C GLU A 18 1.91 7.87 9.28
N HIS A 19 2.05 6.55 9.42
CA HIS A 19 3.22 5.92 10.03
C HIS A 19 4.53 6.19 9.25
N TRP A 20 4.48 6.16 7.91
CA TRP A 20 5.63 6.45 7.06
C TRP A 20 5.65 7.89 6.53
N GLN A 21 4.78 8.77 7.02
CA GLN A 21 4.65 10.17 6.59
C GLN A 21 4.55 10.32 5.06
N LEU A 22 3.76 9.45 4.43
CA LEU A 22 3.62 9.38 2.98
C LEU A 22 2.79 10.55 2.44
N GLU A 23 3.29 11.19 1.39
CA GLU A 23 2.56 12.21 0.63
C GLU A 23 1.60 11.52 -0.36
N LEU A 24 0.36 11.30 0.08
CA LEU A 24 -0.69 10.75 -0.76
C LEU A 24 -1.49 11.85 -1.49
N PRO A 25 -2.10 11.55 -2.66
CA PRO A 25 -2.95 12.50 -3.38
C PRO A 25 -4.10 13.01 -2.51
N LYS A 26 -4.41 14.32 -2.55
CA LYS A 26 -5.46 14.92 -1.70
C LYS A 26 -6.88 14.35 -1.90
N SER A 27 -7.13 13.65 -3.00
CA SER A 27 -8.43 13.07 -3.32
C SER A 27 -8.27 11.75 -4.09
N GLY A 28 -9.32 10.93 -4.11
CA GLY A 28 -9.37 9.69 -4.88
C GLY A 28 -8.74 8.46 -4.22
N GLN A 29 -8.12 8.59 -3.04
CA GLN A 29 -7.49 7.48 -2.33
C GLN A 29 -8.48 6.36 -1.98
N GLU A 30 -9.68 6.71 -1.51
CA GLU A 30 -10.75 5.73 -1.21
C GLU A 30 -11.14 4.93 -2.45
N SER A 31 -11.39 5.61 -3.57
CA SER A 31 -11.73 4.96 -4.84
C SER A 31 -10.59 4.06 -5.34
N GLN A 32 -9.34 4.52 -5.24
CA GLN A 32 -8.18 3.73 -5.63
C GLN A 32 -8.03 2.47 -4.78
N LEU A 33 -8.20 2.58 -3.45
CA LEU A 33 -8.16 1.45 -2.55
C LEU A 33 -9.31 0.47 -2.83
N LEU A 34 -10.53 0.97 -3.04
CA LEU A 34 -11.69 0.15 -3.34
C LEU A 34 -11.48 -0.67 -4.62
N VAL A 35 -11.03 -0.02 -5.70
CA VAL A 35 -10.73 -0.69 -6.97
C VAL A 35 -9.61 -1.71 -6.79
N PHE A 36 -8.56 -1.36 -6.04
CA PHE A 36 -7.47 -2.28 -5.74
C PHE A 36 -7.98 -3.56 -5.05
N MET A 37 -8.78 -3.41 -3.98
CA MET A 37 -9.34 -4.54 -3.24
C MET A 37 -10.30 -5.38 -4.09
N GLN A 38 -11.14 -4.74 -4.90
CA GLN A 38 -12.03 -5.43 -5.84
C GLN A 38 -11.24 -6.25 -6.87
N ASN A 39 -10.16 -5.69 -7.41
CA ASN A 39 -9.30 -6.40 -8.36
C ASN A 39 -8.62 -7.61 -7.71
N ARG A 40 -8.13 -7.49 -6.48
CA ARG A 40 -7.57 -8.63 -5.74
C ARG A 40 -8.60 -9.74 -5.50
N MET A 41 -9.82 -9.39 -5.10
CA MET A 41 -10.91 -10.37 -4.91
C MET A 41 -11.32 -11.06 -6.22
N LYS A 42 -11.30 -10.34 -7.35
CA LYS A 42 -11.57 -10.93 -8.68
C LYS A 42 -10.51 -11.94 -9.09
N LEU A 43 -9.25 -11.66 -8.79
CA LEU A 43 -8.12 -12.56 -9.09
C LEU A 43 -8.10 -13.77 -8.15
N ASN A 44 -8.42 -13.58 -6.88
CA ASN A 44 -8.51 -14.64 -5.90
C ASN A 44 -9.54 -14.31 -4.81
N LEU A 45 -10.59 -15.12 -4.73
CA LEU A 45 -11.68 -14.93 -3.77
C LEU A 45 -11.23 -15.01 -2.31
N SER A 46 -10.08 -15.63 -2.01
CA SER A 46 -9.55 -15.71 -0.65
C SER A 46 -9.24 -14.33 -0.04
N TYR A 47 -9.00 -13.30 -0.86
CA TYR A 47 -8.73 -11.96 -0.37
C TYR A 47 -9.87 -11.39 0.47
N TYR A 48 -11.12 -11.76 0.19
CA TYR A 48 -12.23 -11.32 1.05
C TYR A 48 -12.05 -11.85 2.48
N ALA A 49 -11.67 -13.13 2.64
CA ALA A 49 -11.37 -13.71 3.94
C ALA A 49 -10.14 -13.07 4.60
N GLU A 50 -9.10 -12.71 3.83
CA GLU A 50 -7.95 -11.98 4.35
C GLU A 50 -8.32 -10.60 4.90
N TYR A 51 -9.18 -9.85 4.20
CA TYR A 51 -9.66 -8.56 4.69
C TYR A 51 -10.49 -8.71 5.96
N LYS A 52 -11.39 -9.69 6.04
CA LYS A 52 -12.13 -9.97 7.29
C LYS A 52 -11.22 -10.39 8.44
N ASN A 53 -10.19 -11.19 8.16
CA ASN A 53 -9.18 -11.55 9.15
C ASN A 53 -8.43 -10.30 9.66
N ALA A 54 -8.02 -9.41 8.76
CA ALA A 54 -7.36 -8.15 9.14
C ALA A 54 -8.25 -7.27 10.03
N VAL A 55 -9.56 -7.15 9.73
CA VAL A 55 -10.53 -6.46 10.60
C VAL A 55 -10.54 -7.05 12.01
N CYS A 56 -10.59 -8.38 12.13
CA CYS A 56 -10.62 -9.05 13.43
C CYS A 56 -9.32 -8.82 14.21
N VAL A 57 -8.17 -8.97 13.54
CA VAL A 57 -6.85 -8.72 14.14
C VAL A 57 -6.73 -7.29 14.63
N ILE A 58 -7.10 -6.30 13.80
CA ILE A 58 -7.07 -4.89 14.19
C ILE A 58 -7.96 -4.68 15.42
N LYS A 59 -9.20 -5.17 15.40
CA LYS A 59 -10.13 -5.02 16.52
C LYS A 59 -9.59 -5.64 17.82
N GLU A 60 -9.06 -6.85 17.76
CA GLU A 60 -8.50 -7.53 18.94
C GLU A 60 -7.26 -6.78 19.47
N MET A 61 -6.39 -6.33 18.57
CA MET A 61 -5.19 -5.59 18.96
C MET A 61 -5.51 -4.21 19.54
N THR A 62 -6.46 -3.47 18.96
CA THR A 62 -6.86 -2.16 19.50
C THR A 62 -7.50 -2.28 20.87
N GLN A 63 -8.23 -3.37 21.13
CA GLN A 63 -8.78 -3.68 22.46
C GLN A 63 -7.68 -3.99 23.49
N GLN A 64 -6.60 -4.68 23.08
CA GLN A 64 -5.53 -5.09 23.99
C GLN A 64 -4.48 -4.00 24.25
N LEU A 65 -4.13 -3.22 23.22
CA LEU A 65 -2.96 -2.33 23.23
C LEU A 65 -3.33 -0.85 23.10
N GLY A 66 -4.59 -0.54 22.81
CA GLY A 66 -4.99 0.79 22.33
C GLY A 66 -4.74 0.97 20.83
N GLU A 67 -5.36 1.99 20.24
CA GLU A 67 -5.40 2.14 18.79
C GLU A 67 -4.02 2.33 18.16
N GLU A 68 -3.24 3.30 18.65
CA GLU A 68 -1.95 3.67 18.06
C GLU A 68 -0.96 2.49 18.10
N GLN A 69 -0.79 1.87 19.26
CA GLN A 69 0.12 0.74 19.45
C GLN A 69 -0.30 -0.50 18.67
N ALA A 70 -1.60 -0.72 18.48
CA ALA A 70 -2.10 -1.82 17.65
C ALA A 70 -1.65 -1.68 16.20
N TYR A 71 -1.79 -0.49 15.60
CA TYR A 71 -1.32 -0.25 14.24
C TYR A 71 0.20 -0.32 14.14
N ILE A 72 0.95 0.30 15.06
CA ILE A 72 2.42 0.20 15.07
C ILE A 72 2.85 -1.27 15.09
N LYS A 73 2.28 -2.07 15.99
CA LYS A 73 2.61 -3.50 16.09
C LYS A 73 2.23 -4.26 14.81
N LEU A 74 1.04 -4.03 14.24
CA LEU A 74 0.63 -4.68 12.98
C LEU A 74 1.61 -4.38 11.83
N LEU A 75 2.10 -3.14 11.76
CA LEU A 75 2.99 -2.67 10.69
C LEU A 75 4.44 -3.11 10.87
N THR A 76 4.90 -3.30 12.12
CA THR A 76 6.33 -3.44 12.44
C THR A 76 6.73 -4.76 13.08
N ASP A 77 5.80 -5.58 13.62
CA ASP A 77 6.12 -6.84 14.33
C ASP A 77 6.96 -7.83 13.49
N PRO A 78 8.25 -8.05 13.82
CA PRO A 78 9.14 -8.88 13.01
C PRO A 78 8.70 -10.35 12.96
N ALA A 79 8.03 -10.86 14.00
CA ALA A 79 7.50 -12.22 14.00
C ALA A 79 6.40 -12.40 12.93
N ALA A 80 5.66 -11.34 12.64
CA ALA A 80 4.63 -11.32 11.60
C ALA A 80 5.21 -11.26 10.18
N ALA A 81 6.53 -11.08 10.00
CA ALA A 81 7.20 -11.09 8.70
C ALA A 81 7.69 -12.49 8.26
N ILE A 82 7.68 -13.48 9.16
CA ILE A 82 8.16 -14.84 8.87
C ILE A 82 7.22 -15.54 7.86
N THR A 83 7.78 -16.10 6.79
CA THR A 83 7.04 -16.78 5.72
C THR A 83 7.22 -18.31 5.83
N PRO A 84 6.17 -19.14 5.69
CA PRO A 84 4.77 -18.76 5.47
C PRO A 84 4.09 -18.21 6.73
N PRO A 85 3.04 -17.39 6.59
CA PRO A 85 2.34 -16.83 7.75
C PRO A 85 1.55 -17.93 8.47
N THR A 86 1.88 -18.16 9.75
CA THR A 86 1.23 -19.19 10.59
C THR A 86 0.19 -18.61 11.55
N THR A 87 0.19 -17.30 11.77
CA THR A 87 -0.74 -16.61 12.68
C THR A 87 -1.67 -15.67 11.93
N ARG A 88 -2.83 -15.35 12.53
CA ARG A 88 -3.78 -14.37 11.96
C ARG A 88 -3.13 -13.00 11.76
N LEU A 89 -2.28 -12.58 12.71
CA LEU A 89 -1.50 -11.34 12.62
C LEU A 89 -0.52 -11.38 11.44
N ALA A 90 0.25 -12.47 11.28
CA ALA A 90 1.16 -12.64 10.15
C ALA A 90 0.42 -12.61 8.81
N ARG A 91 -0.77 -13.22 8.73
CA ARG A 91 -1.62 -13.15 7.52
C ARG A 91 -2.10 -11.74 7.24
N ALA A 92 -2.62 -11.03 8.26
CA ALA A 92 -3.06 -9.64 8.12
C ALA A 92 -1.91 -8.74 7.64
N ARG A 93 -0.71 -8.89 8.20
CA ARG A 93 0.46 -8.15 7.76
C ARG A 93 0.86 -8.51 6.31
N GLN A 94 1.11 -9.77 6.04
CA GLN A 94 1.70 -10.20 4.77
C GLN A 94 0.75 -10.13 3.58
N LYS A 95 -0.55 -10.42 3.79
CA LYS A 95 -1.55 -10.47 2.70
C LYS A 95 -2.33 -9.18 2.52
N VAL A 96 -2.37 -8.31 3.52
CA VAL A 96 -3.13 -7.05 3.45
C VAL A 96 -2.22 -5.84 3.62
N SER A 97 -1.55 -5.72 4.78
CA SER A 97 -0.75 -4.53 5.08
C SER A 97 0.38 -4.30 4.06
N ASN A 98 1.14 -5.33 3.71
CA ASN A 98 2.25 -5.21 2.76
C ASN A 98 1.77 -4.78 1.37
N GLU A 99 0.60 -5.26 0.94
CA GLU A 99 0.01 -4.85 -0.33
C GLU A 99 -0.48 -3.40 -0.31
N PHE A 100 -1.04 -2.96 0.82
CA PHE A 100 -1.47 -1.58 1.00
C PHE A 100 -0.29 -0.62 1.06
N ILE A 101 0.82 -1.01 1.70
CA ILE A 101 2.09 -0.28 1.64
C ILE A 101 2.55 -0.15 0.18
N THR A 102 2.53 -1.25 -0.57
CA THR A 102 2.91 -1.26 -1.99
C THR A 102 2.02 -0.33 -2.82
N LEU A 103 0.71 -0.32 -2.57
CA LEU A 103 -0.22 0.60 -3.21
C LEU A 103 0.08 2.06 -2.84
N ALA A 104 0.25 2.37 -1.56
CA ALA A 104 0.51 3.71 -1.06
C ALA A 104 1.78 4.32 -1.70
N LEU A 105 2.84 3.51 -1.82
CA LEU A 105 4.06 3.89 -2.51
C LEU A 105 3.79 4.16 -4.00
N SER A 106 3.03 3.27 -4.66
CA SER A 106 2.74 3.35 -6.10
C SER A 106 1.87 4.56 -6.49
N ILE A 107 0.97 5.02 -5.63
CA ILE A 107 0.04 6.13 -5.95
C ILE A 107 0.58 7.52 -5.60
N GLY A 108 1.77 7.62 -5.00
CA GLY A 108 2.25 8.91 -4.51
C GLY A 108 3.42 8.83 -3.55
N GLY A 109 3.46 7.81 -2.70
CA GLY A 109 4.31 7.77 -1.50
C GLY A 109 5.82 7.86 -1.76
N PHE A 110 6.33 7.50 -2.95
CA PHE A 110 7.77 7.65 -3.22
C PHE A 110 8.25 9.12 -3.22
N LYS A 111 7.35 10.10 -3.42
CA LYS A 111 7.69 11.52 -3.35
C LYS A 111 8.30 11.90 -1.99
N THR A 112 7.80 11.32 -0.91
CA THR A 112 8.31 11.51 0.45
C THR A 112 9.80 11.15 0.56
N PHE A 113 10.26 10.18 -0.22
CA PHE A 113 11.65 9.71 -0.19
C PHE A 113 12.54 10.39 -1.24
N GLY A 114 12.11 11.53 -1.80
CA GLY A 114 12.85 12.26 -2.83
C GLY A 114 12.86 11.60 -4.21
N ALA A 115 12.15 10.48 -4.37
CA ALA A 115 12.01 9.81 -5.65
C ALA A 115 10.84 10.43 -6.43
N LYS A 116 11.08 10.76 -7.71
CA LYS A 116 9.98 11.04 -8.63
C LYS A 116 9.26 9.71 -8.83
N ASN A 117 7.96 9.64 -8.52
CA ASN A 117 7.14 8.53 -8.99
C ASN A 117 7.38 8.45 -10.50
N ALA A 118 7.94 7.33 -10.97
CA ALA A 118 7.84 7.01 -12.38
C ALA A 118 6.36 7.11 -12.71
N LEU A 119 6.02 7.84 -13.77
CA LEU A 119 4.68 7.83 -14.32
C LEU A 119 4.40 6.36 -14.68
N GLY A 120 3.77 5.66 -13.74
CA GLY A 120 3.46 4.26 -13.88
C GLY A 120 2.64 4.14 -15.16
N PHE A 121 3.21 3.43 -16.13
CA PHE A 121 2.60 3.10 -17.39
C PHE A 121 1.42 2.16 -17.11
N ILE A 122 0.34 2.70 -16.56
CA ILE A 122 -1.00 2.13 -16.71
C ILE A 122 -1.38 2.52 -18.13
N GLY A 123 -1.39 1.53 -19.04
CA GLY A 123 -1.57 1.77 -20.48
C GLY A 123 -2.70 2.76 -20.76
N GLY A 124 -2.34 3.93 -21.31
CA GLY A 124 -3.29 4.93 -21.79
C GLY A 124 -3.06 6.39 -21.38
N ALA A 125 -2.23 6.70 -20.39
CA ALA A 125 -1.99 8.10 -19.97
C ALA A 125 -0.76 8.69 -20.67
N ASN A 126 -0.99 9.28 -21.86
CA ASN A 126 0.00 9.93 -22.69
C ASN A 126 0.45 11.26 -22.04
N ILE A 127 1.71 11.37 -21.59
CA ILE A 127 2.35 12.69 -21.40
C ILE A 127 3.21 12.94 -22.62
N LYS A 128 2.86 13.98 -23.36
CA LYS A 128 3.67 14.48 -24.47
C LYS A 128 5.00 14.98 -23.90
N ASP A 129 6.11 14.47 -24.43
CA ASP A 129 7.45 15.07 -24.38
C ASP A 129 8.40 14.71 -23.21
N GLN A 130 8.30 13.55 -22.56
CA GLN A 130 9.42 13.03 -21.74
C GLN A 130 9.77 11.58 -22.04
N THR A 131 10.90 11.37 -22.70
CA THR A 131 11.51 10.07 -22.95
C THR A 131 12.24 9.57 -21.68
N PRO A 132 12.09 8.29 -21.27
CA PRO A 132 12.45 7.81 -19.94
C PRO A 132 13.87 7.20 -19.89
N TYR A 133 14.82 7.72 -20.66
CA TYR A 133 16.22 7.28 -20.61
C TYR A 133 17.15 8.49 -20.48
N ARG A 134 18.35 8.25 -19.92
CA ARG A 134 19.41 9.26 -19.90
C ARG A 134 19.91 9.48 -21.33
N ASP A 135 19.79 10.71 -21.83
CA ASP A 135 20.61 11.12 -22.97
C ASP A 135 22.05 11.24 -22.49
N TYR A 136 22.92 10.40 -23.06
CA TYR A 136 24.35 10.64 -23.01
C TYR A 136 24.61 11.85 -23.91
N GLN A 137 24.73 13.05 -23.33
CA GLN A 137 25.37 14.13 -24.08
C GLN A 137 26.80 13.68 -24.38
N GLY A 138 27.04 13.47 -25.68
CA GLY A 138 28.28 12.96 -26.23
C GLY A 138 29.47 13.76 -25.74
N VAL A 139 30.52 13.01 -25.39
CA VAL A 139 31.86 13.51 -25.21
C VAL A 139 32.42 13.80 -26.60
N ASP A 140 32.38 15.05 -27.05
CA ASP A 140 33.14 15.47 -28.23
C ASP A 140 34.36 16.27 -27.78
N ASN A 141 35.45 15.53 -27.53
CA ASN A 141 36.81 16.05 -27.72
C ASN A 141 37.21 15.79 -29.18
N ALA A 142 37.69 16.85 -29.87
CA ALA A 142 38.73 16.85 -30.93
C ALA A 142 38.36 17.65 -32.20
N LYS A 143 38.77 18.92 -32.27
CA LYS A 143 39.93 19.42 -33.04
C LYS A 143 40.02 20.94 -32.96
#